data_AF-A0A4Z2BZ51-F1
#
_entry.id   AF-A0A4Z2BZ51-F1
#
_cell.length_a   1.000
_cell.length_b   1.000
_cell.length_c   1.000
_cell.angle_alpha   90.00
_cell.angle_beta   90.00
_cell.angle_gamma   90.00
#
_symmetry.space_group_name_H-M   'P 1'
#
loop_
_entity.id
_entity.type
_entity.pdbx_description
1 polymer ?
#
loop_
_entity_poly.entity_id
_entity_poly.type
_entity_poly.pdbx_seq_one_letter_code
_entity_poly.pdbx_strand_id
1 'polypeptide(L)'
;MASLRVIRRMLCSAAETAAAPVSASRWERLKNSKAAALLERSGQLGLLSPWIRSASSDGHTQSLLKLRNEGRLHHLSLGVLTLVYHSDFDPDVSLYEAQCSNLSVPWREFPQRVLDVGFAGRWWILNSKMKDYDVNEGEFQHLPANMQATDPPSVQEVEKNERLHKESWLAVTMEEEVEKVKNEDTTNTVKQEETQS
;
A
#
# COMPACT_ATOMS: atom_id res chain seq x y z
N MET A 1 -63.51 41.98 -39.47
CA MET A 1 -63.68 42.09 -38.00
C MET A 1 -62.61 41.24 -37.33
N ALA A 2 -61.95 41.81 -36.33
CA ALA A 2 -60.83 41.23 -35.59
C ALA A 2 -61.27 40.08 -34.66
N SER A 3 -60.34 39.16 -34.33
CA SER A 3 -59.80 39.06 -32.97
C SER A 3 -58.82 37.89 -32.84
N LEU A 4 -57.66 38.20 -32.22
CA LEU A 4 -56.64 37.28 -31.76
C LEU A 4 -57.14 36.35 -30.64
N ARG A 5 -56.51 35.19 -30.48
CA ARG A 5 -55.79 34.80 -29.24
C ARG A 5 -54.97 33.51 -29.43
N VAL A 6 -53.66 33.71 -29.34
CA VAL A 6 -52.62 32.71 -29.07
C VAL A 6 -52.89 32.04 -27.72
N ILE A 7 -52.59 30.75 -27.56
CA ILE A 7 -51.92 30.20 -26.36
C ILE A 7 -51.05 28.99 -26.76
N ARG A 8 -49.77 29.18 -26.49
CA ARG A 8 -48.65 28.23 -26.40
C ARG A 8 -48.95 27.12 -25.38
N ARG A 9 -48.53 25.89 -25.67
CA ARG A 9 -47.87 25.02 -24.68
C ARG A 9 -47.01 23.97 -25.38
N MET A 10 -45.75 24.36 -25.58
CA MET A 10 -44.63 23.41 -25.58
C MET A 10 -44.50 22.83 -24.18
N LEU A 11 -44.24 21.52 -24.10
CA LEU A 11 -43.39 20.83 -23.12
C LEU A 11 -43.52 19.32 -23.39
N CYS A 12 -42.74 18.78 -24.34
CA CYS A 12 -42.38 17.36 -24.29
C CYS A 12 -41.12 17.28 -23.42
N SER A 13 -41.29 16.74 -22.23
CA SER A 13 -40.22 16.44 -21.29
C SER A 13 -39.25 15.46 -21.95
N ALA A 14 -37.96 15.81 -21.99
CA ALA A 14 -36.90 14.86 -22.27
C ALA A 14 -36.87 13.87 -21.09
N ALA A 15 -37.46 12.70 -21.30
CA ALA A 15 -37.23 11.56 -20.43
C ALA A 15 -35.78 11.12 -20.66
N GLU A 16 -34.88 11.67 -19.85
CA GLU A 16 -33.55 11.15 -19.66
C GLU A 16 -33.72 9.73 -19.13
N THR A 17 -33.60 8.75 -20.03
CA THR A 17 -33.56 7.33 -19.71
C THR A 17 -32.30 7.11 -18.88
N ALA A 18 -32.43 7.27 -17.56
CA ALA A 18 -31.49 6.72 -16.61
C ALA A 18 -31.43 5.21 -16.89
N ALA A 19 -30.33 4.78 -17.51
CA ALA A 19 -30.04 3.38 -17.72
C ALA A 19 -30.14 2.67 -16.36
N ALA A 20 -31.14 1.80 -16.20
CA ALA A 20 -31.28 1.00 -15.00
C ALA A 20 -29.97 0.22 -14.77
N PRO A 21 -29.47 0.11 -13.53
CA PRO A 21 -28.25 -0.65 -13.26
C PRO A 21 -28.50 -2.09 -13.69
N VAL A 22 -27.73 -2.54 -14.69
CA VAL A 22 -27.64 -3.95 -15.07
C VAL A 22 -27.43 -4.73 -13.78
N SER A 23 -28.33 -5.67 -13.48
CA SER A 23 -28.23 -6.51 -12.29
C SER A 23 -27.07 -7.47 -12.46
N ALA A 24 -25.84 -6.97 -12.34
CA ALA A 24 -24.66 -7.79 -12.31
C ALA A 24 -24.89 -8.87 -11.26
N SER A 25 -24.74 -10.13 -11.66
CA SER A 25 -24.89 -11.24 -10.75
C SER A 25 -23.98 -10.99 -9.54
N ARG A 26 -24.38 -11.40 -8.32
CA ARG A 26 -23.53 -11.27 -7.12
C ARG A 26 -22.11 -11.81 -7.41
N TRP A 27 -22.02 -12.83 -8.25
CA TRP A 27 -20.82 -13.45 -8.77
C TRP A 27 -19.94 -12.53 -9.64
N GLU A 28 -20.50 -11.83 -10.62
CA GLU A 28 -19.76 -10.83 -11.40
C GLU A 28 -19.23 -9.71 -10.52
N ARG A 29 -20.02 -9.24 -9.56
CA ARG A 29 -19.54 -8.23 -8.59
C ARG A 29 -18.34 -8.72 -7.79
N LEU A 30 -18.34 -9.98 -7.35
CA LEU A 30 -17.21 -10.56 -6.62
C LEU A 30 -15.96 -10.69 -7.51
N LYS A 31 -16.10 -11.20 -8.73
CA LYS A 31 -15.00 -11.28 -9.71
C LYS A 31 -14.39 -9.89 -9.96
N ASN A 32 -15.24 -8.91 -10.22
CA ASN A 32 -14.83 -7.53 -10.46
C ASN A 32 -14.18 -6.91 -9.20
N SER A 33 -14.63 -7.28 -7.99
CA SER A 33 -14.02 -6.78 -6.75
C SER A 33 -12.57 -7.25 -6.55
N LYS A 34 -12.23 -8.50 -6.94
CA LYS A 34 -10.83 -8.96 -6.91
C LYS A 34 -9.99 -8.22 -7.94
N ALA A 35 -10.50 -8.12 -9.16
CA ALA A 35 -9.80 -7.47 -10.26
C ALA A 35 -9.53 -5.98 -9.94
N ALA A 36 -10.54 -5.28 -9.40
CA ALA A 36 -10.42 -3.89 -8.97
C ALA A 36 -9.40 -3.74 -7.84
N ALA A 37 -9.49 -4.55 -6.78
CA ALA A 37 -8.54 -4.51 -5.68
C ALA A 37 -7.11 -4.80 -6.16
N LEU A 38 -6.92 -5.80 -7.02
CA LEU A 38 -5.61 -6.13 -7.57
C LEU A 38 -5.02 -4.96 -8.39
N LEU A 39 -5.84 -4.33 -9.24
CA LEU A 39 -5.43 -3.20 -10.05
C LEU A 39 -5.08 -1.97 -9.19
N GLU A 40 -5.90 -1.68 -8.18
CA GLU A 40 -5.65 -0.60 -7.22
C GLU A 40 -4.32 -0.79 -6.48
N ARG A 41 -4.07 -1.99 -5.93
CA ARG A 41 -2.81 -2.31 -5.25
C ARG A 41 -1.61 -2.27 -6.19
N SER A 42 -1.76 -2.70 -7.44
CA SER A 42 -0.71 -2.55 -8.44
C SER A 42 -0.40 -1.10 -8.77
N GLY A 43 -1.42 -0.23 -8.79
CA GLY A 43 -1.24 1.21 -8.94
C GLY A 43 -0.48 1.82 -7.77
N GLN A 44 -0.82 1.45 -6.53
CA GLN A 44 -0.10 1.87 -5.32
C GLN A 44 1.38 1.47 -5.37
N LEU A 45 1.68 0.23 -5.77
CA LEU A 45 3.06 -0.22 -5.96
C LEU A 45 3.77 0.47 -7.13
N GLY A 46 3.03 0.88 -8.16
CA GLY A 46 3.56 1.64 -9.29
C GLY A 46 3.95 3.08 -8.96
N LEU A 47 3.44 3.63 -7.85
CA LEU A 47 3.85 4.95 -7.33
C LEU A 47 5.19 4.88 -6.59
N LEU A 48 5.58 3.70 -6.11
CA LEU A 48 6.84 3.48 -5.40
C LEU A 48 7.97 3.17 -6.37
N SER A 49 9.18 3.62 -6.03
CA SER A 49 10.38 3.17 -6.75
C SER A 49 10.68 1.69 -6.43
N PRO A 50 11.39 0.97 -7.30
CA PRO A 50 11.79 -0.42 -7.03
C PRO A 50 12.64 -0.60 -5.76
N TRP A 51 13.30 0.46 -5.27
CA TRP A 51 14.22 0.40 -4.14
C TRP A 51 13.53 0.44 -2.77
N ILE A 52 12.37 1.07 -2.67
CA ILE A 52 11.65 1.28 -1.40
C ILE A 52 10.48 0.32 -1.21
N ARG A 53 10.10 -0.44 -2.25
CA ARG A 53 8.93 -1.33 -2.17
C ARG A 53 9.28 -2.70 -1.60
N SER A 54 8.33 -3.29 -0.87
CA SER A 54 8.47 -4.66 -0.36
C SER A 54 8.47 -5.68 -1.50
N ALA A 55 9.50 -6.53 -1.53
CA ALA A 55 9.61 -7.62 -2.51
C ALA A 55 8.48 -8.65 -2.39
N SER A 56 7.96 -8.88 -1.18
CA SER A 56 6.86 -9.81 -0.92
C SER A 56 5.53 -9.30 -1.50
N SER A 57 5.22 -8.03 -1.26
CA SER A 57 4.00 -7.36 -1.75
C SER A 57 4.00 -7.28 -3.27
N ASP A 58 5.12 -6.86 -3.84
CA ASP A 58 5.26 -6.75 -5.29
C ASP A 58 5.25 -8.12 -5.97
N GLY A 59 6.08 -9.08 -5.53
CA GLY A 59 6.11 -10.42 -6.12
C GLY A 59 4.75 -11.12 -6.09
N HIS A 60 3.98 -10.93 -5.00
CA HIS A 60 2.61 -11.43 -4.94
C HIS A 60 1.66 -10.71 -5.91
N THR A 61 1.73 -9.38 -6.00
CA THR A 61 0.87 -8.61 -6.91
C THR A 61 1.19 -8.93 -8.37
N GLN A 62 2.48 -8.98 -8.74
CA GLN A 62 2.92 -9.34 -10.08
C GLN A 62 2.53 -10.77 -10.45
N SER A 63 2.67 -11.73 -9.55
CA SER A 63 2.25 -13.11 -9.82
C SER A 63 0.73 -13.21 -10.03
N LEU A 64 -0.08 -12.50 -9.24
CA LEU A 64 -1.54 -12.44 -9.46
C LEU A 64 -1.90 -11.77 -10.78
N LEU A 65 -1.23 -10.68 -11.15
CA LEU A 65 -1.43 -10.00 -12.43
C LEU A 65 -1.06 -10.90 -13.61
N LYS A 66 0.06 -11.63 -13.48
CA LYS A 66 0.50 -12.62 -14.47
C LYS A 66 -0.56 -13.71 -14.67
N LEU A 67 -1.04 -14.34 -13.60
CA LEU A 67 -2.08 -15.36 -13.66
C LEU A 67 -3.39 -14.83 -14.26
N ARG A 68 -3.76 -13.58 -13.95
CA ARG A 68 -4.92 -12.92 -14.56
C ARG A 68 -4.73 -12.72 -16.07
N ASN A 69 -3.56 -12.23 -16.48
CA ASN A 69 -3.25 -11.98 -17.88
C ASN A 69 -3.15 -13.28 -18.69
N GLU A 70 -2.77 -14.39 -18.04
CA GLU A 70 -2.77 -15.74 -18.62
C GLU A 70 -4.15 -16.42 -18.60
N GLY A 71 -5.20 -15.79 -18.05
CA GLY A 71 -6.55 -16.40 -17.95
C GLY A 71 -6.65 -17.54 -16.93
N ARG A 72 -5.62 -17.75 -16.11
CA ARG A 72 -5.49 -18.86 -15.14
C ARG A 72 -5.98 -18.53 -13.73
N LEU A 73 -6.45 -17.31 -13.50
CA LEU A 73 -6.95 -16.86 -12.20
C LEU A 73 -8.45 -17.09 -12.11
N HIS A 74 -8.87 -17.96 -11.18
CA HIS A 74 -10.26 -18.37 -11.05
C HIS A 74 -10.85 -18.06 -9.67
N HIS A 75 -12.17 -18.04 -9.62
CA HIS A 75 -12.96 -17.70 -8.45
C HIS A 75 -13.96 -18.80 -8.13
N LEU A 76 -14.00 -19.20 -6.85
CA LEU A 76 -15.00 -20.12 -6.31
C LEU A 76 -15.73 -19.39 -5.19
N SER A 77 -17.01 -19.03 -5.36
CA SER A 77 -17.80 -18.48 -4.24
C SER A 77 -18.47 -19.61 -3.48
N LEU A 78 -18.30 -19.55 -2.17
CA LEU A 78 -18.88 -20.41 -1.15
C LEU A 78 -19.98 -19.63 -0.40
N GLY A 79 -20.68 -18.73 -1.09
CA GLY A 79 -21.72 -17.86 -0.53
C GLY A 79 -21.16 -16.56 0.06
N VAL A 80 -20.77 -16.58 1.34
CA VAL A 80 -20.20 -15.41 2.04
C VAL A 80 -18.68 -15.31 1.91
N LEU A 81 -18.04 -16.44 1.62
CA LEU A 81 -16.61 -16.57 1.35
C LEU A 81 -16.39 -16.75 -0.14
N THR A 82 -15.28 -16.24 -0.65
CA THR A 82 -14.84 -16.44 -2.03
C THR A 82 -13.39 -16.87 -2.03
N LEU A 83 -13.07 -17.97 -2.69
CA LEU A 83 -11.71 -18.42 -2.88
C LEU A 83 -11.21 -17.97 -4.25
N VAL A 84 -9.97 -17.53 -4.29
CA VAL A 84 -9.22 -17.30 -5.52
C VAL A 84 -8.17 -18.39 -5.62
N TYR A 85 -8.12 -19.08 -6.75
CA TYR A 85 -7.18 -20.16 -7.00
C TYR A 85 -6.62 -20.05 -8.43
N HIS A 86 -5.53 -20.75 -8.71
CA HIS A 86 -5.01 -20.84 -10.07
C HIS A 86 -5.26 -22.20 -10.72
N SER A 87 -5.44 -22.20 -12.04
CA SER A 87 -5.39 -23.39 -12.90
C SER A 87 -4.02 -23.53 -13.58
N ASP A 88 -3.78 -24.69 -14.19
CA ASP A 88 -2.59 -24.90 -15.03
C ASP A 88 -2.77 -24.31 -16.43
N PHE A 89 -4.00 -24.32 -16.95
CA PHE A 89 -4.35 -23.83 -18.28
C PHE A 89 -5.54 -22.87 -18.24
N ASP A 90 -5.60 -21.96 -19.21
CA ASP A 90 -6.79 -21.16 -19.49
C ASP A 90 -7.92 -22.08 -20.00
N PRO A 91 -9.18 -21.93 -19.54
CA PRO A 91 -10.32 -22.71 -20.01
C PRO A 91 -10.55 -22.66 -21.52
N ASP A 92 -10.10 -21.62 -22.21
CA ASP A 92 -10.26 -21.47 -23.67
C ASP A 92 -9.18 -22.23 -24.47
N VAL A 93 -8.20 -22.84 -23.81
CA VAL A 93 -7.12 -23.60 -24.44
C VAL A 93 -7.55 -25.02 -24.79
N SER A 94 -7.48 -25.37 -26.08
CA SER A 94 -7.88 -26.69 -26.59
C SER A 94 -6.74 -27.70 -26.72
N LEU A 95 -5.72 -27.62 -25.86
CA LEU A 95 -4.61 -28.58 -25.84
C LEU A 95 -5.07 -29.91 -25.23
N TYR A 96 -4.50 -31.03 -25.71
CA TYR A 96 -4.81 -32.36 -25.17
C TYR A 96 -4.55 -32.44 -23.66
N GLU A 97 -3.45 -31.85 -23.19
CA GLU A 97 -3.08 -31.81 -21.77
C GLU A 97 -4.13 -31.11 -20.90
N ALA A 98 -4.79 -30.07 -21.44
CA ALA A 98 -5.82 -29.32 -20.73
C ALA A 98 -7.18 -30.07 -20.71
N GLN A 99 -7.46 -30.89 -21.72
CA GLN A 99 -8.73 -31.61 -21.86
C GLN A 99 -8.73 -33.00 -21.19
N CYS A 100 -7.54 -33.58 -20.95
CA CYS A 100 -7.42 -34.93 -20.42
C CYS A 100 -7.77 -35.00 -18.92
N SER A 101 -8.85 -35.70 -18.58
CA SER A 101 -9.30 -35.89 -17.18
C SER A 101 -8.28 -36.63 -16.31
N ASN A 102 -7.50 -37.54 -16.89
CA ASN A 102 -6.43 -38.26 -16.18
C ASN A 102 -5.24 -37.36 -15.80
N LEU A 103 -5.06 -36.23 -16.49
CA LEU A 103 -4.03 -35.22 -16.17
C LEU A 103 -4.58 -34.10 -15.27
N SER A 104 -5.89 -34.11 -14.97
CA SER A 104 -6.50 -33.11 -14.11
C SER A 104 -6.01 -33.21 -12.67
N VAL A 105 -5.96 -32.05 -12.02
CA VAL A 105 -5.41 -31.93 -10.68
C VAL A 105 -6.29 -32.64 -9.66
N PRO A 106 -5.74 -33.51 -8.81
CA PRO A 106 -6.53 -34.19 -7.79
C PRO A 106 -7.03 -33.18 -6.75
N TRP A 107 -8.23 -33.39 -6.22
CA TRP A 107 -8.82 -32.54 -5.18
C TRP A 107 -7.93 -32.37 -3.93
N ARG A 108 -7.03 -33.34 -3.66
CA ARG A 108 -6.08 -33.29 -2.55
C ARG A 108 -5.03 -32.16 -2.70
N GLU A 109 -4.75 -31.73 -3.93
CA GLU A 109 -3.78 -30.67 -4.24
C GLU A 109 -4.43 -29.29 -4.41
N PHE A 110 -5.76 -29.21 -4.28
CA PHE A 110 -6.49 -27.96 -4.38
C PHE A 110 -6.09 -26.93 -3.31
N PRO A 111 -5.92 -27.28 -2.02
CA PRO A 111 -5.54 -26.30 -0.99
C PRO A 111 -4.25 -25.53 -1.29
N GLN A 112 -3.29 -26.18 -1.95
CA GLN A 112 -1.99 -25.61 -2.32
C GLN A 112 -2.10 -24.59 -3.46
N ARG A 113 -3.20 -24.64 -4.23
CA ARG A 113 -3.48 -23.76 -5.37
C ARG A 113 -4.31 -22.53 -4.99
N VAL A 114 -4.77 -22.46 -3.74
CA VAL A 114 -5.51 -21.31 -3.22
C VAL A 114 -4.54 -20.15 -3.01
N LEU A 115 -4.87 -19.00 -3.60
CA LEU A 115 -4.06 -17.79 -3.60
C LEU A 115 -4.59 -16.72 -2.66
N ASP A 116 -5.93 -16.63 -2.54
CA ASP A 116 -6.56 -15.62 -1.69
C ASP A 116 -7.93 -16.06 -1.19
N VAL A 117 -8.34 -15.48 -0.07
CA VAL A 117 -9.64 -15.65 0.55
C VAL A 117 -10.32 -14.28 0.65
N GLY A 118 -11.45 -14.17 -0.04
CA GLY A 118 -12.36 -13.05 -0.02
C GLY A 118 -13.45 -13.24 1.02
N PHE A 119 -13.59 -12.29 1.94
CA PHE A 119 -14.69 -12.24 2.90
C PHE A 119 -15.25 -10.83 2.98
N ALA A 120 -16.57 -10.69 2.87
CA ALA A 120 -17.28 -9.40 2.97
C ALA A 120 -16.67 -8.28 2.09
N GLY A 121 -16.23 -8.61 0.86
CA GLY A 121 -15.64 -7.64 -0.08
C GLY A 121 -14.18 -7.28 0.21
N ARG A 122 -13.52 -7.94 1.17
CA ARG A 122 -12.09 -7.78 1.47
C ARG A 122 -11.32 -9.04 1.11
N TRP A 123 -10.08 -8.86 0.65
CA TRP A 123 -9.18 -9.93 0.22
C TRP A 123 -8.08 -10.10 1.25
N TRP A 124 -8.12 -11.16 2.05
CA TRP A 124 -7.29 -11.31 3.24
C TRP A 124 -5.80 -11.39 2.92
N ILE A 125 -5.40 -12.23 1.98
CA ILE A 125 -3.97 -12.46 1.68
C ILE A 125 -3.40 -11.25 0.94
N LEU A 126 -4.14 -10.71 -0.04
CA LEU A 126 -3.72 -9.49 -0.73
C LEU A 126 -3.58 -8.31 0.24
N ASN A 127 -4.55 -8.10 1.13
CA ASN A 127 -4.47 -7.00 2.11
C ASN A 127 -3.34 -7.22 3.12
N SER A 128 -3.14 -8.45 3.60
CA SER A 128 -2.06 -8.76 4.53
C SER A 128 -0.69 -8.49 3.90
N LYS A 129 -0.50 -8.85 2.64
CA LYS A 129 0.76 -8.57 1.93
C LYS A 129 0.93 -7.11 1.55
N MET A 130 -0.15 -6.33 1.52
CA MET A 130 -0.12 -4.90 1.20
C MET A 130 -0.07 -4.00 2.44
N LYS A 131 0.17 -4.54 3.65
CA LYS A 131 0.19 -3.73 4.88
C LYS A 131 1.39 -2.78 4.92
N ASP A 132 2.60 -3.32 4.72
CA ASP A 132 3.88 -2.59 4.78
C ASP A 132 4.57 -2.67 3.40
N TYR A 133 3.82 -2.29 2.35
CA TYR A 133 4.24 -2.44 0.95
C TYR A 133 5.33 -1.44 0.53
N ASP A 134 5.53 -0.39 1.33
CA ASP A 134 6.51 0.68 1.23
C ASP A 134 7.74 0.48 2.13
N VAL A 135 7.86 -0.69 2.77
CA VAL A 135 9.02 -1.07 3.57
C VAL A 135 9.80 -2.17 2.84
N ASN A 136 11.05 -1.87 2.48
CA ASN A 136 11.96 -2.86 1.92
C ASN A 136 12.90 -3.41 3.00
N GLU A 137 12.56 -4.57 3.57
CA GLU A 137 13.39 -5.26 4.57
C GLU A 137 14.84 -5.52 4.09
N GLY A 138 15.06 -5.63 2.77
CA GLY A 138 16.37 -5.80 2.16
C GLY A 138 17.33 -4.64 2.42
N GLU A 139 16.81 -3.42 2.61
CA GLU A 139 17.60 -2.23 2.93
C GLU A 139 18.25 -2.32 4.31
N PHE A 140 17.58 -2.96 5.27
CA PHE A 140 18.00 -2.93 6.68
C PHE A 140 18.86 -4.13 7.09
N GLN A 141 19.08 -5.12 6.21
CA GLN A 141 19.79 -6.37 6.54
C GLN A 141 21.22 -6.16 7.03
N HIS A 142 21.87 -5.08 6.58
CA HIS A 142 23.24 -4.76 6.98
C HIS A 142 23.35 -4.02 8.33
N LEU A 143 22.22 -3.63 8.92
CA LEU A 143 22.18 -2.95 10.21
C LEU A 143 22.30 -3.95 11.37
N PRO A 144 22.79 -3.53 12.54
CA PRO A 144 22.76 -4.36 13.74
C PRO A 144 21.30 -4.63 14.16
N ALA A 145 21.07 -5.75 14.85
CA ALA A 145 19.73 -6.25 15.18
C ALA A 145 18.82 -5.22 15.90
N ASN A 146 19.40 -4.34 16.72
CA ASN A 146 18.66 -3.29 17.42
C ASN A 146 18.20 -2.12 16.53
N MET A 147 18.63 -2.08 15.26
CA MET A 147 18.26 -1.06 14.27
C MET A 147 17.50 -1.64 13.08
N GLN A 148 17.17 -2.94 13.10
CA GLN A 148 16.41 -3.59 12.03
C GLN A 148 14.88 -3.46 12.18
N ALA A 149 14.40 -2.95 13.32
CA ALA A 149 12.97 -2.78 13.55
C ALA A 149 12.39 -1.71 12.62
N THR A 150 11.35 -2.07 11.86
CA THR A 150 10.67 -1.18 10.90
C THR A 150 9.26 -0.81 11.34
N ASP A 151 8.88 -1.13 12.57
CA ASP A 151 7.56 -0.82 13.10
C ASP A 151 7.37 0.70 13.20
N PRO A 152 6.19 1.22 12.83
CA PRO A 152 5.91 2.64 12.99
C PRO A 152 5.94 3.02 14.48
N PRO A 153 6.49 4.19 14.83
CA PRO A 153 6.59 4.62 16.22
C PRO A 153 5.20 4.88 16.81
N SER A 154 5.08 4.69 18.12
CA SER A 154 3.88 5.06 18.87
C SER A 154 3.73 6.58 18.98
N VAL A 155 2.49 7.05 19.20
CA VAL A 155 2.19 8.49 19.37
C VAL A 155 3.02 9.11 20.50
N GLN A 156 3.21 8.38 21.60
CA GLN A 156 3.99 8.86 22.75
C GLN A 156 5.48 9.00 22.41
N GLU A 157 6.03 8.09 21.60
CA GLU A 157 7.42 8.18 21.13
C GLU A 157 7.60 9.37 20.18
N VAL A 158 6.64 9.61 19.28
CA VAL A 158 6.63 10.78 18.41
C VAL A 158 6.59 12.07 19.23
N GLU A 159 5.68 12.19 20.20
CA GLU A 159 5.59 13.37 21.08
C GLU A 159 6.89 13.61 21.87
N LYS A 160 7.51 12.54 22.38
CA LYS A 160 8.80 12.61 23.07
C LYS A 160 9.90 13.11 22.13
N ASN A 161 9.96 12.59 20.91
CA ASN A 161 10.95 13.00 19.91
C ASN A 161 10.78 14.47 19.53
N GLU A 162 9.54 14.95 19.34
CA GLU A 162 9.27 16.36 19.07
C GLU A 162 9.68 17.28 20.22
N ARG A 163 9.43 16.86 21.48
CA ARG A 163 9.85 17.62 22.65
C ARG A 163 11.38 17.71 22.74
N LEU A 164 12.08 16.58 22.62
CA LEU A 164 13.55 16.54 22.63
C LEU A 164 14.14 17.37 21.48
N HIS A 165 13.52 17.34 20.30
CA HIS A 165 13.94 18.19 19.19
C HIS A 165 13.83 19.68 19.55
N LYS A 166 12.71 20.13 20.14
CA LYS A 166 12.55 21.51 20.59
C LYS A 166 13.56 21.92 21.67
N GLU A 167 13.82 21.03 22.63
CA GLU A 167 14.79 21.25 23.71
C GLU A 167 16.23 21.35 23.18
N SER A 168 16.56 20.63 22.10
CA SER A 168 17.90 20.67 21.50
C SER A 168 18.31 22.05 20.95
N TRP A 169 17.34 22.94 20.70
CA TRP A 169 17.57 24.31 20.21
C TRP A 169 17.73 25.34 21.34
N LEU A 170 17.60 24.94 22.61
CA LEU A 170 17.76 25.87 23.74
C LEU A 170 19.22 26.31 23.85
N ALA A 171 19.41 27.60 24.15
CA ALA A 171 20.74 28.18 24.30
C ALA A 171 21.50 27.52 25.44
N VAL A 172 22.75 27.14 25.18
CA VAL A 172 23.67 26.64 26.22
C VAL A 172 23.94 27.79 27.17
N THR A 173 23.60 27.60 28.45
CA THR A 173 23.95 28.54 29.51
C THR A 173 25.41 28.30 29.90
N MET A 174 26.23 29.34 29.78
CA MET A 174 27.60 29.34 30.26
C MET A 174 27.59 29.79 31.72
N GLU A 175 28.18 29.02 32.62
CA GLU A 175 28.45 29.48 33.98
C GLU A 175 29.60 30.50 33.89
N GLU A 176 29.27 31.79 33.99
CA GLU A 176 30.21 32.92 33.83
C GLU A 176 31.42 32.88 34.79
N GLU A 177 31.38 32.04 35.83
CA GLU A 177 32.38 32.01 36.89
C GLU A 177 33.68 31.29 36.49
N VAL A 178 33.65 30.34 35.55
CA VAL A 178 34.86 29.58 35.16
C VAL A 178 35.65 30.28 34.05
N GLU A 179 34.98 31.01 33.17
CA GLU A 179 35.62 31.63 32.00
C GLU A 179 36.36 32.94 32.37
N LYS A 180 35.85 33.70 33.35
CA LYS A 180 36.55 34.89 33.88
C LYS A 180 37.87 34.50 34.54
N VAL A 181 37.88 33.46 35.38
CA VAL A 181 39.09 32.98 36.05
C VAL A 181 40.14 32.50 35.05
N LYS A 182 39.72 31.73 34.02
CA LYS A 182 40.65 31.20 33.01
C LYS A 182 41.22 32.28 32.08
N ASN A 183 40.39 33.26 31.71
CA ASN A 183 40.84 34.39 30.87
C ASN A 183 41.71 35.38 31.65
N GLU A 184 41.44 35.59 32.94
CA GLU A 184 42.29 36.39 33.83
C GLU A 184 43.66 35.73 34.05
N ASP A 185 43.71 34.41 34.29
CA ASP A 185 44.98 33.68 34.42
C ASP A 185 45.81 33.73 33.13
N THR A 186 45.18 33.58 31.97
CA THR A 186 45.88 33.63 30.68
C THR A 186 46.40 35.05 30.38
N THR A 187 45.62 36.08 30.70
CA THR A 187 46.01 37.49 30.50
C THR A 187 47.14 37.92 31.45
N ASN A 188 47.16 37.39 32.68
CA ASN A 188 48.21 37.67 33.66
C ASN A 188 49.53 36.97 33.30
N THR A 189 49.46 35.75 32.74
CA THR A 189 50.64 35.00 32.30
C THR A 189 51.34 35.68 31.12
N VAL A 190 50.57 36.15 30.12
CA VAL A 190 51.12 36.87 28.95
C VAL A 190 51.76 38.22 29.35
N LYS A 191 51.19 38.95 30.31
CA LYS A 191 51.76 40.22 30.79
C LYS A 191 53.05 40.04 31.60
N GLN A 192 53.22 38.92 32.29
CA GLN A 192 54.45 38.61 33.02
C GLN A 192 55.61 38.25 32.07
N GLU A 193 55.31 37.59 30.95
CA GLU A 193 56.31 37.26 29.92
C GLU A 193 56.77 38.51 29.14
N GLU A 194 55.89 39.49 28.89
CA GLU A 194 56.25 40.75 28.20
C GLU A 194 57.06 41.74 29.06
N THR A 195 57.04 41.61 30.40
CA THR A 195 57.80 42.52 31.31
C THR A 195 59.20 42.01 31.68
N GLN A 196 59.57 40.79 31.26
CA GLN A 196 60.89 40.20 31.52
C GLN A 196 61.83 40.16 30.30
N SER A 197 61.45 40.81 29.19
CA SER A 197 62.26 40.89 27.97
C SER A 197 62.87 42.27 27.70
#